data_AF-A0A5A7ZQN8-F1
#
_entry.id   AF-A0A5A7ZQN8-F1
#
_cell.length_a   1.000
_cell.length_b   1.000
_cell.length_c   1.000
_cell.angle_alpha   90.00
_cell.angle_beta   90.00
_cell.angle_gamma   90.00
#
_symmetry.space_group_name_H-M   'P 1'
#
loop_
_entity.id
_entity.type
_entity.pdbx_description
1 polymer ?
#
loop_
_entity_poly.entity_id
_entity_poly.type
_entity_poly.pdbx_seq_one_letter_code
_entity_poly.pdbx_strand_id
1 'polypeptide(L)'
;MNSDIVDGIDDSRSSENALRWAAGEAASHGTTLTIVRVVAPALDIWPLWTPPAAVSDWRQNMGARTIKSCDHLAEPQPDVGVHRAVVLDQPAR
;
A
#
# COMPACT_ATOMS: atom_id res chain seq x y z
N MET A 1 -24.16 5.57 6.03
CA MET A 1 -22.96 5.81 5.19
C MET A 1 -22.02 4.69 5.53
N ASN A 2 -21.69 3.82 4.57
CA ASN A 2 -20.58 2.89 4.78
C ASN A 2 -19.29 3.69 4.62
N SER A 3 -18.40 3.56 5.60
CA SER A 3 -17.09 4.17 5.58
C SER A 3 -16.16 3.30 4.75
N ASP A 4 -15.42 3.90 3.83
CA ASP A 4 -14.38 3.17 3.08
C ASP A 4 -13.29 2.65 4.02
N ILE A 5 -12.70 1.52 3.63
CA ILE A 5 -11.64 0.86 4.38
C ILE A 5 -10.29 1.26 3.81
N VAL A 6 -9.35 1.60 4.69
CA VAL A 6 -7.96 1.87 4.33
C VAL A 6 -7.09 0.87 5.06
N ASP A 7 -6.26 0.13 4.32
CA ASP A 7 -5.32 -0.84 4.88
C ASP A 7 -3.88 -0.52 4.45
N GLY A 8 -2.96 -0.60 5.42
CA GLY A 8 -1.55 -0.30 5.24
C GLY A 8 -0.72 -1.57 5.14
N ILE A 9 0.11 -1.68 4.10
CA ILE A 9 0.94 -2.88 3.89
C ILE A 9 2.43 -2.61 4.10
N ASP A 10 3.11 -3.50 4.82
CA ASP A 10 4.52 -3.39 5.16
C ASP A 10 5.40 -4.54 4.62
N ASP A 11 4.85 -5.48 3.84
CA ASP A 11 5.50 -6.72 3.34
C ASP A 11 5.66 -7.80 4.44
N SER A 12 5.00 -7.62 5.59
CA SER A 12 4.94 -8.65 6.63
C SER A 12 3.76 -9.58 6.41
N ARG A 13 3.88 -10.82 6.91
CA ARG A 13 2.76 -11.78 7.00
C ARG A 13 1.57 -11.23 7.78
N SER A 14 1.81 -10.39 8.79
CA SER A 14 0.74 -9.72 9.53
C SER A 14 -0.06 -8.77 8.63
N SER A 15 0.62 -8.00 7.78
CA SER A 15 -0.06 -7.13 6.82
C SER A 15 -0.84 -7.91 5.76
N GLU A 16 -0.35 -9.07 5.33
CA GLU A 16 -1.11 -9.94 4.42
C GLU A 16 -2.43 -10.42 5.04
N ASN A 17 -2.41 -10.79 6.32
CA ASN A 17 -3.61 -11.20 7.03
C ASN A 17 -4.59 -10.03 7.23
N ALA A 18 -4.06 -8.84 7.54
CA ALA A 18 -4.86 -7.61 7.65
C ALA A 18 -5.54 -7.28 6.30
N LEU A 19 -4.81 -7.39 5.20
CA LEU A 19 -5.33 -7.14 3.86
C LEU A 19 -6.46 -8.11 3.49
N ARG A 20 -6.33 -9.40 3.82
CA ARG A 20 -7.41 -10.37 3.61
C ARG A 20 -8.67 -10.03 4.40
N TRP A 21 -8.50 -9.61 5.65
CA TRP A 21 -9.62 -9.16 6.49
C TRP A 21 -10.26 -7.90 5.90
N ALA A 22 -9.47 -6.89 5.55
CA ALA A 22 -9.94 -5.64 4.99
C ALA A 22 -10.69 -5.85 3.66
N ALA A 23 -10.22 -6.76 2.82
CA ALA A 23 -10.92 -7.15 1.59
C ALA A 23 -12.27 -7.84 1.87
N GLY A 24 -12.32 -8.73 2.87
CA GLY A 24 -13.56 -9.39 3.29
C GLY A 24 -14.59 -8.41 3.86
N GLU A 25 -14.14 -7.47 4.69
CA GLU A 25 -14.99 -6.40 5.23
C GLU A 25 -15.48 -5.45 4.14
N ALA A 26 -14.60 -5.04 3.22
CA ALA A 26 -15.00 -4.17 2.12
C ALA A 26 -16.09 -4.82 1.26
N ALA A 27 -15.99 -6.13 1.05
CA ALA A 27 -16.96 -6.93 0.32
C ALA A 27 -18.29 -7.11 1.06
N SER A 28 -18.26 -7.46 2.34
CA SER A 28 -19.50 -7.63 3.13
C SER A 28 -20.28 -6.31 3.26
N HIS A 29 -19.57 -5.18 3.20
CA HIS A 29 -20.13 -3.83 3.27
C HIS A 29 -20.38 -3.18 1.90
N GLY A 30 -19.95 -3.79 0.78
CA GLY A 30 -20.04 -3.16 -0.55
C GLY A 30 -19.41 -1.76 -0.59
N THR A 31 -18.28 -1.56 0.11
CA THR A 31 -17.54 -0.29 0.18
C THR A 31 -16.18 -0.42 -0.49
N THR A 32 -15.47 0.70 -0.66
CA THR A 32 -14.16 0.70 -1.32
C THR A 32 -13.05 0.29 -0.34
N LEU A 33 -12.08 -0.48 -0.83
CA LEU A 33 -10.82 -0.75 -0.15
C LEU A 33 -9.69 0.09 -0.76
N THR A 34 -8.99 0.86 0.06
CA THR A 34 -7.76 1.56 -0.33
C THR A 34 -6.55 0.90 0.30
N ILE A 35 -5.66 0.33 -0.52
CA ILE A 35 -4.40 -0.27 -0.11
C ILE A 35 -3.31 0.79 -0.17
N VAL A 36 -2.63 1.03 0.94
CA VAL A 36 -1.59 2.05 1.09
C VAL A 36 -0.24 1.41 1.41
N ARG A 37 0.78 1.72 0.61
CA ARG A 37 2.18 1.43 0.95
C ARG A 37 2.91 2.73 1.21
N VAL A 38 3.25 2.99 2.46
CA VAL A 38 4.11 4.12 2.84
C VAL A 38 5.57 3.70 2.69
N VAL A 39 6.35 4.50 1.97
CA VAL A 39 7.80 4.30 1.83
C VAL A 39 8.50 5.46 2.51
N ALA A 40 9.14 5.18 3.64
CA ALA A 40 9.87 6.15 4.43
C ALA A 40 10.90 6.94 3.59
N PRO A 41 11.27 8.16 4.01
CA PRO A 41 12.38 8.89 3.41
C PRO A 41 13.63 8.01 3.32
N ALA A 42 14.33 8.06 2.20
CA ALA A 42 15.64 7.44 2.13
C ALA A 42 16.55 8.12 3.16
N LEU A 43 17.14 7.33 4.06
CA LEU A 43 18.12 7.81 5.04
C LEU A 43 19.29 8.49 4.30
N ASP A 44 20.00 9.39 4.99
CA ASP A 44 21.15 10.18 4.49
C ASP A 44 22.35 9.34 3.95
N ILE A 45 22.23 8.02 3.92
CA ILE A 45 23.22 7.06 3.43
C ILE A 45 23.23 6.92 1.90
N TRP A 46 22.30 7.58 1.19
CA TRP A 46 22.28 7.54 -0.27
C TRP A 46 23.45 8.36 -0.84
N PRO A 47 24.18 7.88 -1.86
CA PRO A 47 25.30 8.64 -2.40
C PRO A 47 24.87 10.04 -2.84
N LEU A 48 25.57 11.08 -2.36
CA LEU A 48 25.27 12.50 -2.61
C LEU A 48 25.15 12.87 -4.11
N TRP A 49 25.77 12.07 -4.99
CA TRP A 49 25.71 12.27 -6.43
C TRP A 49 24.47 11.66 -7.09
N THR A 50 23.59 10.99 -6.35
CA THR A 50 22.36 10.45 -6.93
C THR A 50 21.34 11.57 -7.07
N PRO A 51 20.75 11.74 -8.27
CA PRO A 51 19.70 12.73 -8.47
C PRO A 51 18.50 12.47 -7.53
N PRO A 52 17.92 13.50 -6.89
CA PRO A 52 16.73 13.33 -6.05
C PRO A 52 15.57 12.63 -6.76
N ALA A 53 15.39 12.87 -8.06
CA ALA A 53 14.38 12.18 -8.87
C ALA A 53 14.59 10.66 -8.91
N ALA A 54 15.84 10.19 -9.05
CA ALA A 54 16.13 8.76 -9.07
C ALA A 54 15.85 8.08 -7.71
N VAL A 55 16.07 8.79 -6.60
CA VAL A 55 15.71 8.31 -5.26
C VAL A 55 14.18 8.21 -5.11
N SER A 56 13.44 9.24 -5.55
CA SER A 56 11.97 9.23 -5.54
C SER A 56 11.41 8.11 -6.40
N ASP A 57 11.89 7.95 -7.64
CA ASP A 57 11.48 6.88 -8.55
C ASP A 57 11.73 5.50 -7.95
N TRP A 58 12.91 5.31 -7.32
CA TRP A 58 13.21 4.06 -6.63
C TRP A 58 12.24 3.79 -5.48
N ARG A 59 11.91 4.80 -4.67
CA ARG A 59 10.92 4.67 -3.57
C ARG A 59 9.53 4.36 -4.11
N GLN A 60 9.09 5.05 -5.17
CA GLN A 60 7.81 4.79 -5.84
C GLN A 60 7.74 3.34 -6.34
N ASN A 61 8.80 2.90 -7.03
CA ASN A 61 8.89 1.56 -7.61
C ASN A 61 8.96 0.47 -6.54
N MET A 62 9.65 0.71 -5.41
CA MET A 62 9.59 -0.19 -4.26
C MET A 62 8.17 -0.34 -3.74
N GLY A 63 7.48 0.77 -3.48
CA GLY A 63 6.13 0.73 -2.94
C GLY A 63 5.16 0.01 -3.89
N ALA A 64 5.26 0.28 -5.19
CA ALA A 64 4.44 -0.37 -6.20
C ALA A 64 4.69 -1.89 -6.29
N ARG A 65 5.95 -2.33 -6.10
CA ARG A 65 6.28 -3.76 -6.07
C ARG A 65 5.62 -4.48 -4.89
N THR A 66 5.62 -3.87 -3.70
CA THR A 66 4.95 -4.46 -2.53
C THR A 66 3.43 -4.54 -2.71
N ILE A 67 2.80 -3.51 -3.28
CA ILE A 67 1.36 -3.59 -3.60
C ILE A 67 1.11 -4.74 -4.58
N LYS A 68 1.93 -4.84 -5.63
CA LYS A 68 1.78 -5.88 -6.65
C LYS A 68 1.97 -7.30 -6.11
N SER A 69 2.87 -7.53 -5.16
CA SER A 69 3.05 -8.87 -4.56
C SER A 69 1.83 -9.32 -3.75
N CYS A 70 1.12 -8.37 -3.14
CA CYS A 70 -0.04 -8.64 -2.30
C CYS A 70 -1.39 -8.46 -3.02
N ASP A 71 -1.42 -8.01 -4.28
CA ASP A 71 -2.67 -7.75 -5.03
C ASP A 71 -3.62 -8.96 -5.07
N HIS A 72 -3.06 -10.18 -5.11
CA HIS A 72 -3.84 -11.42 -5.11
C HIS A 72 -4.61 -11.68 -3.80
N LEU A 73 -4.27 -10.97 -2.72
CA LEU A 73 -4.93 -11.07 -1.41
C LEU A 73 -6.21 -10.23 -1.35
N ALA A 74 -6.30 -9.21 -2.21
CA ALA A 74 -7.45 -8.34 -2.39
C ALA A 74 -8.28 -8.76 -3.62
N GLU A 75 -8.17 -10.04 -4.05
CA GLU A 75 -8.78 -10.57 -5.26
C GLU A 75 -10.30 -10.29 -5.37
N PRO A 76 -10.80 -10.16 -6.61
CA PRO A 76 -11.92 -9.29 -6.95
C PRO A 76 -13.24 -9.87 -6.47
N GLN A 77 -13.76 -9.29 -5.40
CA GLN A 77 -15.19 -9.25 -5.20
C GLN A 77 -15.73 -8.28 -6.26
N PRO A 78 -16.58 -8.73 -7.20
CA PRO A 78 -16.95 -7.96 -8.40
C PRO A 78 -17.57 -6.59 -8.09
N ASP A 79 -18.06 -6.41 -6.86
CA ASP A 79 -18.72 -5.20 -6.39
C ASP A 79 -17.84 -4.32 -5.48
N VAL A 80 -16.56 -4.67 -5.27
CA VAL A 80 -15.63 -3.90 -4.42
C VAL A 80 -14.64 -3.12 -5.27
N GLY A 81 -14.70 -1.79 -5.17
CA GLY A 81 -13.66 -0.91 -5.68
C GLY A 81 -12.36 -1.10 -4.90
N VAL A 82 -11.23 -1.31 -5.58
CA VAL A 82 -9.90 -1.40 -4.94
C VAL A 82 -8.99 -0.29 -5.47
N HIS A 83 -8.60 0.62 -4.58
CA HIS A 83 -7.63 1.68 -4.83
C HIS A 83 -6.26 1.33 -4.27
N ARG A 84 -5.21 1.86 -4.91
CA ARG A 84 -3.81 1.55 -4.60
C ARG A 84 -3.05 2.87 -4.53
N ALA A 85 -2.34 3.09 -3.42
CA ALA A 85 -1.59 4.31 -3.20
C ALA A 85 -0.18 3.98 -2.66
N VAL A 86 0.83 4.53 -3.34
CA VAL A 86 2.20 4.59 -2.80
C VAL A 86 2.43 5.98 -2.25
N VAL A 87 2.72 6.07 -0.96
CA VAL A 87 2.89 7.34 -0.25
C VAL A 87 4.35 7.49 0.16
N LEU A 88 4.99 8.58 -0.25
CA LEU A 88 6.37 8.90 0.09
C LEU A 88 6.42 9.81 1.32
N ASP A 89 6.20 9.25 2.50
CA ASP A 89 6.14 10.03 3.75
C ASP A 89 6.63 9.19 4.95
N GLN A 90 6.61 9.76 6.14
CA GLN A 90 6.76 9.02 7.39
C GLN A 90 5.47 8.24 7.70
N PRO A 91 5.56 6.92 7.98
CA PRO A 91 4.40 6.15 8.43
C PRO A 91 3.92 6.64 9.79
N ALA A 92 2.63 6.45 10.08
CA ALA A 92 2.05 6.75 11.38
C ALA A 92 2.75 5.94 12.49
N ARG A 93 2.78 6.49 13.71
CA ARG A 93 3.39 5.87 14.90
C ARG A 93 2.55 4.73 15.46
#